data_AF-A0A5C6XPE7-F1
#
_entry.id   AF-A0A5C6XPE7-F1
#
_cell.length_a   1.000
_cell.length_b   1.000
_cell.length_c   1.000
_cell.angle_alpha   90.00
_cell.angle_beta   90.00
_cell.angle_gamma   90.00
#
_symmetry.space_group_name_H-M   'P 1'
#
loop_
_entity.id
_entity.type
_entity.pdbx_description
1 polymer ?
#
loop_
_entity_poly.entity_id
_entity_poly.type
_entity_poly.pdbx_seq_one_letter_code
_entity_poly.pdbx_strand_id
1 'polypeptide(L)'
;MKKGKVLNLYEDTNLNQNAKEKYSTLLEKFIAPFTTYFEEFEYHEDIFEFAINSWNLGNMKSILNEKEFEEIISTAKDDDEINYPLFKKMILYKVSNFKEFTDFIVDFDVKLTDKIMSITVATEEEDNYMTKMLLGELDTELITDDFGENFVNRSAISLKPAQPFIDWHNTIYPDSKISASDLDEVTTYLIDNGNSDDIDAYLKKDFDRFFMTELEGWYTDENDWPKKRTYNMFKKWFQIATSTAVYDLEKTPLSKGD
;
A
#
# COMPACT_ATOMS: atom_id res chain seq x y z
N MET A 1 -45.61 -0.53 10.59
CA MET A 1 -44.17 -0.36 10.84
C MET A 1 -43.53 -1.74 10.97
N LYS A 2 -42.76 -2.18 9.96
CA LYS A 2 -41.99 -3.43 10.00
C LYS A 2 -40.65 -3.17 10.70
N LYS A 3 -40.33 -3.94 11.74
CA LYS A 3 -39.03 -3.95 12.42
C LYS A 3 -38.01 -4.63 11.51
N GLY A 4 -36.95 -3.92 11.13
CA GLY A 4 -35.81 -4.49 10.41
C GLY A 4 -34.98 -5.38 11.34
N LYS A 5 -34.72 -6.62 10.89
CA LYS A 5 -33.73 -7.52 11.48
C LYS A 5 -32.34 -6.94 11.19
N VAL A 6 -31.53 -6.76 12.22
CA VAL A 6 -30.08 -6.54 12.08
C VAL A 6 -29.46 -7.90 11.74
N LEU A 7 -28.73 -7.96 10.63
CA LEU A 7 -27.95 -9.11 10.21
C LEU A 7 -26.77 -9.24 11.17
N ASN A 8 -26.63 -10.39 11.83
CA ASN A 8 -25.48 -10.72 12.67
C ASN A 8 -24.41 -11.30 11.72
N LEU A 9 -23.32 -10.56 11.47
CA LEU A 9 -22.30 -10.89 10.45
C LEU A 9 -21.06 -11.60 10.98
N TYR A 10 -21.09 -12.05 12.25
CA TYR A 10 -19.99 -12.83 12.81
C TYR A 10 -20.58 -14.14 13.36
N GLU A 11 -20.29 -15.22 12.64
CA GLU A 11 -20.53 -16.57 13.13
C GLU A 11 -19.62 -16.85 14.34
N ASP A 12 -20.24 -17.41 15.36
CA ASP A 12 -19.65 -17.86 16.60
C ASP A 12 -18.74 -19.07 16.30
N THR A 13 -17.50 -18.83 15.88
CA THR A 13 -16.50 -19.89 15.74
C THR A 13 -15.93 -20.20 17.13
N ASN A 14 -16.30 -21.36 17.65
CA ASN A 14 -15.76 -21.94 18.87
C ASN A 14 -14.22 -21.89 18.86
N LEU A 15 -13.66 -20.94 19.59
CA LEU A 15 -12.23 -20.86 19.93
C LEU A 15 -11.88 -22.04 20.85
N ASN A 16 -11.50 -23.17 20.28
CA ASN A 16 -10.83 -24.24 21.01
C ASN A 16 -9.42 -23.79 21.37
N GLN A 17 -9.28 -23.01 22.45
CA GLN A 17 -7.98 -22.72 23.04
C GLN A 17 -7.50 -23.96 23.81
N ASN A 18 -6.46 -24.63 23.29
CA ASN A 18 -5.78 -25.73 23.98
C ASN A 18 -5.28 -25.28 25.37
N ALA A 19 -5.54 -26.11 26.37
CA ALA A 19 -5.68 -25.71 27.77
C ALA A 19 -4.40 -25.72 28.63
N LYS A 20 -3.26 -25.16 28.19
CA LYS A 20 -2.11 -25.02 29.14
C LYS A 20 -1.32 -23.71 29.17
N GLU A 21 -1.22 -22.94 28.08
CA GLU A 21 -0.82 -21.52 28.11
C GLU A 21 -1.48 -20.81 26.92
N LYS A 22 -1.94 -19.57 27.09
CA LYS A 22 -2.52 -18.79 25.99
C LYS A 22 -1.41 -18.28 25.07
N TYR A 23 -1.62 -18.31 23.75
CA TYR A 23 -0.62 -17.82 22.79
C TYR A 23 -0.23 -16.35 23.01
N SER A 24 -1.11 -15.52 23.56
CA SER A 24 -0.76 -14.15 23.96
C SER A 24 0.38 -14.13 25.00
N THR A 25 0.31 -15.00 26.01
CA THR A 25 1.37 -15.14 27.03
C THR A 25 2.63 -15.79 26.45
N LEU A 26 2.50 -16.70 25.49
CA LEU A 26 3.66 -17.28 24.79
C LEU A 26 4.38 -16.22 23.96
N LEU A 27 3.64 -15.36 23.27
CA LEU A 27 4.18 -14.27 22.46
C LEU A 27 4.93 -13.25 23.34
N GLU A 28 4.37 -12.87 24.49
CA GLU A 28 5.08 -12.03 25.47
C GLU A 28 6.42 -12.65 25.92
N LYS A 29 6.42 -13.95 26.24
CA LYS A 29 7.65 -14.69 26.61
C LYS A 29 8.65 -14.77 25.45
N PHE A 30 8.16 -14.88 24.23
CA PHE A 30 8.96 -14.94 23.01
C PHE A 30 9.65 -13.60 22.72
N ILE A 31 8.95 -12.49 22.94
CA ILE A 31 9.44 -11.11 22.74
C ILE A 31 10.44 -10.70 23.84
N ALA A 32 10.22 -11.14 25.08
CA ALA A 32 10.96 -10.66 26.26
C ALA A 32 12.52 -10.64 26.13
N PRO A 33 13.19 -11.62 25.50
CA PRO A 33 14.65 -11.59 25.31
C PRO A 33 15.16 -10.56 24.31
N PHE A 34 14.26 -9.95 23.54
CA PHE A 34 14.58 -9.07 22.42
C PHE A 34 14.17 -7.61 22.65
N THR A 35 13.64 -7.25 23.83
CA THR A 35 13.07 -5.92 24.09
C THR A 35 14.01 -4.76 23.78
N THR A 36 15.31 -4.92 23.96
CA THR A 36 16.31 -3.88 23.65
C THR A 36 16.45 -3.60 22.15
N TYR A 37 16.13 -4.57 21.30
CA TYR A 37 16.17 -4.40 19.85
C TYR A 37 14.95 -3.62 19.32
N PHE A 38 13.86 -3.57 20.10
CA PHE A 38 12.64 -2.87 19.72
C PHE A 38 12.63 -1.39 20.13
N GLU A 39 13.69 -0.89 20.76
CA GLU A 39 13.84 0.55 21.06
C GLU A 39 13.93 1.40 19.79
N GLU A 40 14.27 0.79 18.65
CA GLU A 40 14.39 1.44 17.34
C GLU A 40 13.07 1.44 16.54
N PHE A 41 12.02 0.74 17.02
CA PHE A 41 10.71 0.69 16.35
C PHE A 41 9.88 1.92 16.73
N GLU A 42 9.24 2.54 15.73
CA GLU A 42 8.44 3.77 15.92
C GLU A 42 7.09 3.47 16.59
N TYR A 43 6.43 2.38 16.21
CA TYR A 43 5.13 1.99 16.74
C TYR A 43 5.19 0.66 17.50
N HIS A 44 4.37 0.56 18.55
CA HIS A 44 4.31 -0.66 19.35
C HIS A 44 3.58 -1.82 18.65
N GLU A 45 2.70 -1.51 17.69
CA GLU A 45 1.98 -2.52 16.91
C GLU A 45 2.95 -3.28 15.98
N ASP A 46 3.87 -2.55 15.33
CA ASP A 46 4.94 -3.12 14.50
C ASP A 46 5.77 -4.17 15.24
N ILE A 47 5.99 -4.00 16.56
CA ILE A 47 6.72 -4.97 17.38
C ILE A 47 5.98 -6.31 17.43
N PHE A 48 4.65 -6.27 17.61
CA PHE A 48 3.85 -7.49 17.67
C PHE A 48 3.72 -8.15 16.31
N GLU A 49 3.53 -7.36 15.25
CA GLU A 49 3.52 -7.87 13.89
C GLU A 49 4.84 -8.56 13.55
N PHE A 50 5.97 -7.89 13.80
CA PHE A 50 7.31 -8.44 13.60
C PHE A 50 7.52 -9.75 14.39
N ALA A 51 7.06 -9.79 15.65
CA ALA A 51 7.15 -10.96 16.50
C ALA A 51 6.24 -12.11 16.01
N ILE A 52 5.02 -11.82 15.59
CA ILE A 52 4.07 -12.80 15.05
C ILE A 52 4.61 -13.39 13.74
N ASN A 53 5.16 -12.56 12.86
CA ASN A 53 5.79 -13.01 11.61
C ASN A 53 6.99 -13.92 11.90
N SER A 54 7.83 -13.54 12.86
CA SER A 54 8.94 -14.37 13.32
C SER A 54 8.47 -15.70 13.93
N TRP A 55 7.35 -15.71 14.66
CA TRP A 55 6.77 -16.91 15.25
C TRP A 55 6.25 -17.87 14.19
N ASN A 56 5.42 -17.37 13.26
CA ASN A 56 4.82 -18.15 12.19
C ASN A 56 5.88 -18.72 11.24
N LEU A 57 6.91 -17.94 10.89
CA LEU A 57 8.04 -18.46 10.10
C LEU A 57 8.88 -19.48 10.87
N GLY A 58 8.96 -19.37 12.20
CA GLY A 58 9.55 -20.40 13.04
C GLY A 58 8.80 -21.74 12.95
N ASN A 59 7.47 -21.70 12.89
CA ASN A 59 6.66 -22.89 12.62
C ASN A 59 6.93 -23.43 11.22
N MET A 60 6.89 -22.58 10.19
CA MET A 60 7.16 -22.97 8.81
C MET A 60 8.55 -23.58 8.62
N LYS A 61 9.58 -23.04 9.27
CA LYS A 61 10.94 -23.61 9.23
C LYS A 61 10.98 -25.06 9.74
N SER A 62 10.09 -25.40 10.66
CA SER A 62 10.01 -26.75 11.24
C SER A 62 9.26 -27.75 10.33
N ILE A 63 8.48 -27.23 9.37
CA ILE A 63 7.61 -28.01 8.47
C ILE A 63 8.26 -28.16 7.08
N LEU A 64 8.78 -27.07 6.54
CA LEU A 64 9.31 -26.98 5.18
C LEU A 64 10.73 -27.52 5.09
N ASN A 65 11.12 -27.95 3.89
CA ASN A 65 12.52 -28.29 3.65
C ASN A 65 13.39 -27.01 3.54
N GLU A 66 14.70 -27.16 3.72
CA GLU A 66 15.62 -26.01 3.76
C GLU A 66 15.54 -25.15 2.49
N LYS A 67 15.35 -25.76 1.31
CA LYS A 67 15.26 -25.01 0.07
C LYS A 67 13.97 -24.18 0.00
N GLU A 68 12.83 -24.78 0.32
CA GLU A 68 11.53 -24.10 0.35
C GLU A 68 11.53 -22.96 1.37
N PHE A 69 12.11 -23.18 2.54
CA PHE A 69 12.21 -22.16 3.57
C PHE A 69 13.15 -21.02 3.15
N GLU A 70 14.27 -21.31 2.49
CA GLU A 70 15.19 -20.30 1.99
C GLU A 70 14.56 -19.42 0.90
N GLU A 71 13.67 -19.97 0.05
CA GLU A 71 12.91 -19.17 -0.92
C GLU A 71 12.02 -18.15 -0.19
N ILE A 72 11.29 -18.56 0.86
CA ILE A 72 10.41 -17.68 1.64
C ILE A 72 11.20 -16.62 2.43
N ILE A 73 12.27 -17.03 3.12
CA ILE A 73 13.04 -16.11 3.96
C ILE A 73 13.89 -15.13 3.13
N SER A 74 14.08 -15.39 1.84
CA SER A 74 14.76 -14.46 0.93
C SER A 74 13.90 -13.24 0.63
N THR A 75 12.59 -13.42 0.44
CA THR A 75 11.64 -12.31 0.26
C THR A 75 11.63 -11.38 1.47
N ALA A 76 11.54 -11.97 2.68
CA ALA A 76 11.58 -11.18 3.92
C ALA A 76 12.87 -10.36 4.10
N LYS A 77 13.98 -10.76 3.47
CA LYS A 77 15.22 -9.97 3.47
C LYS A 77 15.11 -8.73 2.60
N ASP A 78 14.50 -8.88 1.43
CA ASP A 78 14.36 -7.79 0.46
C ASP A 78 13.33 -6.75 0.95
N ASP A 79 12.38 -7.18 1.78
CA ASP A 79 11.37 -6.31 2.39
C ASP A 79 11.97 -5.40 3.46
N ASP A 80 12.74 -5.94 4.40
CA ASP A 80 13.36 -5.21 5.52
C ASP A 80 14.80 -5.69 5.81
N GLU A 81 15.75 -5.20 5.02
CA GLU A 81 17.18 -5.57 5.17
C GLU A 81 17.76 -5.14 6.54
N ILE A 82 17.23 -4.07 7.13
CA ILE A 82 17.72 -3.52 8.40
C ILE A 82 17.41 -4.46 9.56
N ASN A 83 16.15 -4.89 9.67
CA ASN A 83 15.70 -5.76 10.77
C ASN A 83 15.85 -7.25 10.46
N TYR A 84 16.16 -7.62 9.21
CA TYR A 84 16.37 -9.02 8.81
C TYR A 84 17.30 -9.83 9.75
N PRO A 85 18.44 -9.30 10.25
CA PRO A 85 19.27 -10.02 11.22
C PRO A 85 18.55 -10.36 12.53
N LEU A 86 17.73 -9.44 13.04
CA LEU A 86 16.90 -9.65 14.23
C LEU A 86 15.81 -10.69 13.92
N PHE A 87 15.17 -10.58 12.77
CA PHE A 87 14.12 -11.47 12.30
C PHE A 87 14.59 -12.93 12.27
N LYS A 88 15.76 -13.20 11.65
CA LYS A 88 16.39 -14.53 11.65
C LYS A 88 16.68 -15.04 13.06
N LYS A 89 17.14 -14.15 13.95
CA LYS A 89 17.46 -14.51 15.34
C LYS A 89 16.20 -14.93 16.10
N MET A 90 15.09 -14.23 15.91
CA MET A 90 13.80 -14.54 16.54
C MET A 90 13.21 -15.85 15.98
N ILE A 91 13.26 -16.09 14.66
CA ILE A 91 12.85 -17.37 14.05
C ILE A 91 13.60 -18.56 14.67
N LEU A 92 14.92 -18.47 14.75
CA LEU A 92 15.74 -19.54 15.36
C LEU A 92 15.44 -19.72 16.85
N TYR A 93 15.14 -18.63 17.55
CA TYR A 93 14.74 -18.67 18.95
C TYR A 93 13.38 -19.36 19.14
N LYS A 94 12.40 -19.10 18.25
CA LYS A 94 11.11 -19.82 18.21
C LYS A 94 11.35 -21.32 18.06
N VAL A 95 12.06 -21.73 17.02
CA VAL A 95 12.36 -23.16 16.73
C VAL A 95 13.03 -23.85 17.93
N SER A 96 13.89 -23.15 18.66
CA SER A 96 14.65 -23.73 19.77
C SER A 96 13.89 -23.81 21.09
N ASN A 97 13.02 -22.85 21.39
CA ASN A 97 12.46 -22.66 22.74
C ASN A 97 10.95 -22.90 22.84
N PHE A 98 10.24 -22.94 21.72
CA PHE A 98 8.77 -23.02 21.66
C PHE A 98 8.32 -24.04 20.61
N LYS A 99 9.09 -25.11 20.40
CA LYS A 99 8.85 -26.12 19.34
C LYS A 99 7.55 -26.89 19.51
N GLU A 100 7.03 -26.97 20.74
CA GLU A 100 5.78 -27.66 21.06
C GLU A 100 4.53 -26.85 20.72
N PHE A 101 4.67 -25.57 20.37
CA PHE A 101 3.57 -24.68 20.02
C PHE A 101 3.55 -24.46 18.51
N THR A 102 2.71 -25.21 17.81
CA THR A 102 2.71 -25.33 16.34
C THR A 102 1.63 -24.50 15.65
N ASP A 103 0.67 -23.96 16.41
CA ASP A 103 -0.40 -23.14 15.83
C ASP A 103 0.14 -21.80 15.35
N PHE A 104 -0.47 -21.32 14.28
CA PHE A 104 -0.17 -20.05 13.65
C PHE A 104 -1.03 -18.96 14.28
N ILE A 105 -0.43 -17.80 14.52
CA ILE A 105 -1.18 -16.61 14.95
C ILE A 105 -1.66 -15.92 13.69
N VAL A 106 -2.98 -15.78 13.54
CA VAL A 106 -3.62 -15.27 12.31
C VAL A 106 -4.23 -13.89 12.47
N ASP A 107 -4.45 -13.45 13.71
CA ASP A 107 -5.02 -12.15 14.03
C ASP A 107 -4.59 -11.75 15.46
N PHE A 108 -4.53 -10.45 15.72
CA PHE A 108 -4.24 -9.92 17.05
C PHE A 108 -4.94 -8.58 17.29
N ASP A 109 -5.24 -8.32 18.57
CA ASP A 109 -5.80 -7.05 19.02
C ASP A 109 -4.98 -6.56 20.21
N VAL A 110 -4.55 -5.30 20.14
CA VAL A 110 -3.77 -4.64 21.19
C VAL A 110 -4.65 -3.63 21.90
N LYS A 111 -4.75 -3.75 23.22
CA LYS A 111 -5.46 -2.79 24.06
C LYS A 111 -4.49 -2.06 24.98
N LEU A 112 -4.59 -0.74 25.00
CA LEU A 112 -3.90 0.10 25.96
C LEU A 112 -4.86 0.49 27.09
N THR A 113 -4.70 -0.11 28.27
CA THR A 113 -5.47 0.24 29.47
C THR A 113 -4.52 0.77 30.54
N ASP A 114 -4.68 2.01 30.99
CA ASP A 114 -3.87 2.61 32.06
C ASP A 114 -2.34 2.52 31.82
N LYS A 115 -1.90 2.67 30.56
CA LYS A 115 -0.50 2.50 30.09
C LYS A 115 0.04 1.07 30.14
N ILE A 116 -0.81 0.10 30.46
CA ILE A 116 -0.50 -1.32 30.33
C ILE A 116 -1.04 -1.77 28.99
N MET A 117 -0.14 -2.27 28.17
CA MET A 117 -0.45 -2.87 26.88
C MET A 117 -0.81 -4.33 27.10
N SER A 118 -1.94 -4.77 26.56
CA SER A 118 -2.35 -6.17 26.56
C SER A 118 -2.66 -6.62 25.15
N ILE A 119 -2.10 -7.76 24.75
CA ILE A 119 -2.35 -8.37 23.46
C ILE A 119 -3.30 -9.57 23.61
N THR A 120 -4.26 -9.67 22.71
CA THR A 120 -5.03 -10.89 22.46
C THR A 120 -4.72 -11.38 21.06
N VAL A 121 -4.67 -12.70 20.88
CA VAL A 121 -4.34 -13.31 19.60
C VAL A 121 -5.39 -14.36 19.23
N ALA A 122 -5.71 -14.46 17.95
CA ALA A 122 -6.40 -15.60 17.38
C ALA A 122 -5.39 -16.54 16.73
N THR A 123 -5.65 -17.84 16.85
CA THR A 123 -4.75 -18.88 16.35
C THR A 123 -5.47 -19.86 15.47
N GLU A 124 -4.73 -20.44 14.54
CA GLU A 124 -5.19 -21.49 13.64
C GLU A 124 -4.26 -22.71 13.72
N GLU A 125 -4.85 -23.90 13.74
CA GLU A 125 -4.10 -25.16 13.77
C GLU A 125 -3.24 -25.30 12.50
N GLU A 126 -2.05 -25.90 12.66
CA GLU A 126 -1.04 -26.08 11.60
C GLU A 126 -1.63 -26.59 10.28
N ASP A 127 -2.36 -27.72 10.31
CA ASP A 127 -2.91 -28.33 9.10
C ASP A 127 -3.89 -27.40 8.36
N ASN A 128 -4.69 -26.63 9.10
CA ASN A 128 -5.67 -25.71 8.52
C ASN A 128 -4.97 -24.50 7.89
N TYR A 129 -4.03 -23.90 8.63
CA TYR A 129 -3.24 -22.77 8.14
C TYR A 129 -2.46 -23.14 6.87
N MET A 130 -1.76 -24.27 6.88
CA MET A 130 -0.98 -24.74 5.73
C MET A 130 -1.89 -25.07 4.53
N THR A 131 -3.08 -25.61 4.77
CA THR A 131 -4.06 -25.85 3.70
C THR A 131 -4.51 -24.54 3.06
N LYS A 132 -4.87 -23.52 3.86
CA LYS A 132 -5.24 -22.20 3.35
C LYS A 132 -4.09 -21.53 2.60
N MET A 133 -2.86 -21.63 3.10
CA MET A 133 -1.67 -21.14 2.43
C MET A 133 -1.51 -21.75 1.04
N LEU A 134 -1.65 -23.08 0.93
CA LEU A 134 -1.53 -23.80 -0.34
C LEU A 134 -2.67 -23.48 -1.32
N LEU A 135 -3.86 -23.17 -0.81
CA LEU A 135 -5.02 -22.78 -1.61
C LEU A 135 -5.03 -21.28 -1.98
N GLY A 136 -4.12 -20.48 -1.41
CA GLY A 136 -4.11 -19.01 -1.57
C GLY A 136 -5.29 -18.33 -0.87
N GLU A 137 -5.81 -18.94 0.20
CA GLU A 137 -6.98 -18.48 0.98
C GLU A 137 -6.59 -17.82 2.32
N LEU A 138 -5.30 -17.61 2.57
CA LEU A 138 -4.87 -16.75 3.66
C LEU A 138 -4.99 -15.30 3.21
N ASP A 139 -5.73 -14.49 3.95
CA ASP A 139 -5.56 -13.04 3.95
C ASP A 139 -4.14 -12.80 4.47
N THR A 140 -3.18 -12.70 3.56
CA THR A 140 -1.79 -12.36 3.86
C THR A 140 -1.68 -10.88 4.22
N GLU A 141 -2.51 -10.38 5.13
CA GLU A 141 -2.38 -9.04 5.72
C GLU A 141 -1.03 -8.88 6.46
N LEU A 142 -0.35 -9.99 6.78
CA LEU A 142 1.00 -10.01 7.34
C LEU A 142 2.14 -9.98 6.29
N ILE A 143 1.79 -9.91 4.99
CA ILE A 143 2.72 -9.66 3.89
C ILE A 143 2.17 -8.46 3.14
N THR A 144 2.38 -7.28 3.74
CA THR A 144 2.30 -5.96 3.11
C THR A 144 1.16 -5.82 2.11
N ASP A 145 -0.03 -5.40 2.56
CA ASP A 145 -0.95 -4.72 1.66
C ASP A 145 -0.32 -3.37 1.30
N ASP A 146 0.62 -3.38 0.35
CA ASP A 146 1.29 -2.19 -0.18
C ASP A 146 0.26 -1.12 -0.54
N PHE A 147 -0.96 -1.49 -0.94
CA PHE A 147 -1.96 -0.49 -1.31
C PHE A 147 -2.57 0.24 -0.11
N GLY A 148 -2.60 -0.36 1.08
CA GLY A 148 -3.11 0.30 2.29
C GLY A 148 -2.25 1.48 2.74
N GLU A 149 -0.93 1.28 2.81
CA GLU A 149 0.03 2.27 3.32
C GLU A 149 0.53 3.25 2.25
N ASN A 150 0.56 2.84 0.97
CA ASN A 150 1.10 3.66 -0.11
C ASN A 150 0.09 4.67 -0.69
N PHE A 151 -1.08 4.85 -0.08
CA PHE A 151 -2.07 5.82 -0.54
C PHE A 151 -1.55 7.26 -0.42
N VAL A 152 -1.40 7.92 -1.55
CA VAL A 152 -1.08 9.35 -1.62
C VAL A 152 -2.38 10.14 -1.52
N ASN A 153 -2.48 11.01 -0.52
CA ASN A 153 -3.64 11.90 -0.33
C ASN A 153 -3.67 13.05 -1.37
N ARG A 154 -3.74 12.70 -2.65
CA ARG A 154 -3.80 13.58 -3.82
C ARG A 154 -4.73 12.96 -4.85
N SER A 155 -5.38 13.81 -5.64
CA SER A 155 -6.02 13.40 -6.89
C SER A 155 -5.09 13.67 -8.06
N ALA A 156 -5.24 12.94 -9.16
CA ALA A 156 -4.47 13.12 -10.38
C ALA A 156 -5.37 13.62 -11.52
N ILE A 157 -4.85 14.57 -12.32
CA ILE A 157 -5.42 14.99 -13.61
C ILE A 157 -4.36 14.72 -14.68
N SER A 158 -4.68 13.85 -15.63
CA SER A 158 -3.82 13.54 -16.77
C SER A 158 -4.35 14.20 -18.03
N LEU A 159 -3.48 14.91 -18.74
CA LEU A 159 -3.79 15.60 -19.99
C LEU A 159 -2.99 14.97 -21.12
N LYS A 160 -3.70 14.44 -22.13
CA LYS A 160 -3.11 14.02 -23.39
C LYS A 160 -3.48 15.02 -24.49
N PRO A 161 -2.53 15.64 -25.20
CA PRO A 161 -2.84 16.53 -26.31
C PRO A 161 -3.66 15.83 -27.40
N ALA A 162 -4.68 16.52 -27.91
CA ALA A 162 -5.54 16.07 -28.98
C ALA A 162 -5.23 16.83 -30.29
N GLN A 163 -5.91 16.46 -31.38
CA GLN A 163 -5.65 16.99 -32.71
C GLN A 163 -5.54 18.53 -32.80
N PRO A 164 -6.40 19.34 -32.13
CA PRO A 164 -6.26 20.79 -32.20
C PRO A 164 -4.93 21.34 -31.64
N PHE A 165 -4.34 20.67 -30.65
CA PHE A 165 -3.03 21.02 -30.11
C PHE A 165 -1.94 20.73 -31.16
N ILE A 166 -2.02 19.56 -31.81
CA ILE A 166 -1.11 19.16 -32.89
C ILE A 166 -1.17 20.15 -34.05
N ASP A 167 -2.38 20.53 -34.47
CA ASP A 167 -2.58 21.47 -35.58
C ASP A 167 -1.99 22.85 -35.26
N TRP A 168 -2.11 23.29 -34.00
CA TRP A 168 -1.48 24.51 -33.52
C TRP A 168 0.04 24.42 -33.52
N HIS A 169 0.61 23.38 -32.93
CA HIS A 169 2.06 23.13 -32.96
C HIS A 169 2.60 23.16 -34.39
N ASN A 170 1.96 22.44 -35.31
CA ASN A 170 2.37 22.33 -36.70
C ASN A 170 2.23 23.63 -37.51
N THR A 171 1.47 24.60 -36.99
CA THR A 171 1.40 25.95 -37.55
C THR A 171 2.63 26.77 -37.15
N ILE A 172 3.13 26.59 -35.92
CA ILE A 172 4.33 27.27 -35.41
C ILE A 172 5.60 26.65 -35.99
N TYR A 173 5.63 25.31 -36.10
CA TYR A 173 6.78 24.53 -36.57
C TYR A 173 6.48 23.78 -37.87
N PRO A 174 6.33 24.48 -39.02
CA PRO A 174 5.94 23.85 -40.28
C PRO A 174 6.98 22.86 -40.83
N ASP A 175 8.25 23.01 -40.45
CA ASP A 175 9.37 22.16 -40.87
C ASP A 175 9.64 21.00 -39.90
N SER A 176 8.93 20.93 -38.77
CA SER A 176 9.09 19.90 -37.73
C SER A 176 7.73 19.45 -37.22
N LYS A 177 6.86 19.06 -38.15
CA LYS A 177 5.49 18.65 -37.84
C LYS A 177 5.46 17.34 -37.06
N ILE A 178 4.53 17.27 -36.12
CA ILE A 178 4.20 16.08 -35.35
C ILE A 178 2.82 15.57 -35.76
N SER A 179 2.57 14.29 -35.52
CA SER A 179 1.30 13.62 -35.72
C SER A 179 0.79 13.01 -34.42
N ALA A 180 -0.43 12.51 -34.41
CA ALA A 180 -1.00 11.88 -33.22
C ALA A 180 -0.21 10.66 -32.72
N SER A 181 0.53 9.98 -33.61
CA SER A 181 1.41 8.87 -33.22
C SER A 181 2.75 9.32 -32.62
N ASP A 182 3.12 10.59 -32.79
CA ASP A 182 4.34 11.15 -32.20
C ASP A 182 4.08 11.72 -30.79
N LEU A 183 2.80 11.80 -30.39
CA LEU A 183 2.34 12.47 -29.17
C LEU A 183 1.68 11.45 -28.22
N ASP A 184 2.52 10.58 -27.67
CA ASP A 184 2.14 9.65 -26.60
C ASP A 184 2.44 10.19 -25.20
N GLU A 185 3.04 11.37 -25.11
CA GLU A 185 3.30 12.04 -23.85
C GLU A 185 2.00 12.48 -23.17
N VAL A 186 1.87 12.12 -21.89
CA VAL A 186 0.75 12.47 -21.03
C VAL A 186 1.31 13.19 -19.81
N THR A 187 0.93 14.44 -19.64
CA THR A 187 1.30 15.20 -18.44
C THR A 187 0.30 14.89 -17.34
N THR A 188 0.78 14.49 -16.16
CA THR A 188 -0.06 14.20 -15.00
C THR A 188 0.22 15.17 -13.86
N TYR A 189 -0.85 15.79 -13.37
CA TYR A 189 -0.82 16.77 -12.30
C TYR A 189 -1.41 16.18 -11.03
N LEU A 190 -0.62 16.13 -9.95
CA LEU A 190 -1.13 15.80 -8.62
C LEU A 190 -1.69 17.06 -7.96
N ILE A 191 -2.94 17.00 -7.54
CA ILE A 191 -3.67 18.09 -6.91
C ILE A 191 -4.12 17.69 -5.51
N ASP A 192 -4.40 18.68 -4.67
CA ASP A 192 -4.91 18.43 -3.32
C ASP A 192 -6.22 17.63 -3.37
N ASN A 193 -6.40 16.72 -2.43
CA ASN A 193 -7.56 15.85 -2.35
C ASN A 193 -8.73 16.61 -1.68
N GLY A 194 -9.27 17.61 -2.38
CA GLY A 194 -10.59 18.13 -2.05
C GLY A 194 -11.62 17.14 -2.57
N ASN A 195 -12.58 16.71 -1.72
CA ASN A 195 -13.67 15.76 -2.03
C ASN A 195 -13.85 15.46 -3.52
N SER A 196 -13.72 14.19 -3.91
CA SER A 196 -13.83 13.66 -5.28
C SER A 196 -14.98 14.24 -6.11
N ASP A 197 -16.03 14.71 -5.44
CA ASP A 197 -17.23 15.32 -5.98
C ASP A 197 -17.03 16.59 -6.81
N ASP A 198 -15.83 17.19 -6.96
CA ASP A 198 -15.67 18.13 -8.08
C ASP A 198 -14.23 18.40 -8.59
N ILE A 199 -13.46 17.34 -8.90
CA ILE A 199 -12.24 17.50 -9.75
C ILE A 199 -12.59 18.26 -11.04
N ASP A 200 -13.79 18.03 -11.58
CA ASP A 200 -14.30 18.72 -12.76
C ASP A 200 -14.51 20.24 -12.52
N ALA A 201 -15.07 20.67 -11.39
CA ALA A 201 -15.19 22.10 -11.10
C ALA A 201 -13.85 22.73 -10.74
N TYR A 202 -12.96 22.01 -10.05
CA TYR A 202 -11.59 22.46 -9.85
C TYR A 202 -10.92 22.73 -11.21
N LEU A 203 -11.00 21.76 -12.12
CA LEU A 203 -10.46 21.88 -13.46
C LEU A 203 -11.15 23.00 -14.24
N LYS A 204 -12.47 23.12 -14.17
CA LYS A 204 -13.23 24.20 -14.85
C LYS A 204 -12.88 25.59 -14.31
N LYS A 205 -12.52 25.72 -13.03
CA LYS A 205 -12.10 26.97 -12.42
C LYS A 205 -10.68 27.36 -12.86
N ASP A 206 -9.78 26.38 -12.93
CA ASP A 206 -8.34 26.62 -13.14
C ASP A 206 -7.83 26.15 -14.52
N PHE A 207 -8.72 25.79 -15.46
CA PHE A 207 -8.34 25.17 -16.75
C PHE A 207 -7.32 26.00 -17.53
N ASP A 208 -7.41 27.33 -17.45
CA ASP A 208 -6.53 28.19 -18.25
C ASP A 208 -5.08 28.09 -17.78
N ARG A 209 -4.85 27.86 -16.48
CA ARG A 209 -3.51 27.62 -15.95
C ARG A 209 -2.91 26.34 -16.52
N PHE A 210 -3.67 25.23 -16.48
CA PHE A 210 -3.24 23.98 -17.09
C PHE A 210 -2.99 24.12 -18.59
N PHE A 211 -3.89 24.80 -19.31
CA PHE A 211 -3.73 25.04 -20.74
C PHE A 211 -2.45 25.83 -21.03
N MET A 212 -2.18 26.90 -20.29
CA MET A 212 -0.97 27.70 -20.45
C MET A 212 0.29 26.90 -20.17
N THR A 213 0.32 26.10 -19.10
CA THR A 213 1.48 25.23 -18.78
C THR A 213 1.75 24.22 -19.90
N GLU A 214 0.72 23.58 -20.44
CA GLU A 214 0.88 22.66 -21.58
C GLU A 214 1.37 23.40 -22.84
N LEU A 215 0.91 24.62 -23.11
CA LEU A 215 1.38 25.39 -24.27
C LEU A 215 2.84 25.83 -24.10
N GLU A 216 3.21 26.30 -22.91
CA GLU A 216 4.55 26.79 -22.56
C GLU A 216 5.61 25.70 -22.69
N GLY A 217 5.27 24.46 -22.32
CA GLY A 217 6.16 23.30 -22.47
C GLY A 217 6.61 23.06 -23.92
N TRP A 218 5.85 23.56 -24.91
CA TRP A 218 6.15 23.39 -26.33
C TRP A 218 6.56 24.70 -27.02
N TYR A 219 5.99 25.83 -26.60
CA TYR A 219 6.30 27.13 -27.18
C TYR A 219 6.11 28.27 -26.18
N THR A 220 7.14 29.10 -26.00
CA THR A 220 7.17 30.11 -24.93
C THR A 220 6.64 31.48 -25.33
N ASP A 221 6.52 31.81 -26.63
CA ASP A 221 5.94 33.10 -27.03
C ASP A 221 4.40 33.06 -27.00
N GLU A 222 3.85 33.66 -25.95
CA GLU A 222 2.41 33.76 -25.70
C GLU A 222 1.64 34.47 -26.82
N ASN A 223 2.31 35.22 -27.71
CA ASN A 223 1.67 35.89 -28.84
C ASN A 223 1.05 34.89 -29.82
N ASP A 224 1.65 33.72 -29.99
CA ASP A 224 1.18 32.68 -30.91
C ASP A 224 0.30 31.62 -30.23
N TRP A 225 0.06 31.75 -28.93
CA TRP A 225 -0.86 30.89 -28.22
C TRP A 225 -2.31 31.14 -28.66
N PRO A 226 -3.19 30.12 -28.59
CA PRO A 226 -4.61 30.31 -28.81
C PRO A 226 -5.16 31.43 -27.93
N LYS A 227 -5.86 32.39 -28.56
CA LYS A 227 -6.47 33.54 -27.88
C LYS A 227 -7.87 33.20 -27.41
N LYS A 228 -8.33 33.88 -26.34
CA LYS A 228 -9.68 33.69 -25.74
C LYS A 228 -9.97 32.22 -25.40
N ARG A 229 -9.00 31.55 -24.77
CA ARG A 229 -9.14 30.16 -24.32
C ARG A 229 -10.36 30.03 -23.41
N THR A 230 -11.15 29.01 -23.67
CA THR A 230 -12.35 28.68 -22.88
C THR A 230 -12.25 27.23 -22.44
N TYR A 231 -12.97 26.88 -21.39
CA TYR A 231 -12.99 25.49 -20.92
C TYR A 231 -13.46 24.51 -22.00
N ASN A 232 -14.39 24.92 -22.87
CA ASN A 232 -14.82 24.10 -24.00
C ASN A 232 -13.71 23.88 -25.05
N MET A 233 -12.84 24.88 -25.24
CA MET A 233 -11.66 24.74 -26.09
C MET A 233 -10.66 23.79 -25.45
N PHE A 234 -10.39 23.96 -24.16
CA PHE A 234 -9.52 23.08 -23.39
C PHE A 234 -9.92 21.60 -23.53
N LYS A 235 -11.21 21.27 -23.32
CA LYS A 235 -11.73 19.89 -23.50
C LYS A 235 -11.67 19.33 -24.93
N LYS A 236 -11.48 20.19 -25.94
CA LYS A 236 -11.25 19.75 -27.32
C LYS A 236 -9.77 19.56 -27.63
N TRP A 237 -8.91 20.30 -26.93
CA TRP A 237 -7.47 20.31 -27.12
C TRP A 237 -6.78 19.23 -26.32
N PHE A 238 -7.41 18.72 -25.26
CA PHE A 238 -6.88 17.65 -24.43
C PHE A 238 -7.92 16.56 -24.18
N GLN A 239 -7.48 15.31 -24.26
CA GLN A 239 -8.16 14.20 -23.60
C GLN A 239 -7.78 14.24 -22.12
N ILE A 240 -8.79 14.26 -21.26
CA ILE A 240 -8.63 14.45 -19.81
C ILE A 240 -8.99 13.13 -19.12
N ALA A 241 -8.12 12.63 -18.24
CA ALA A 241 -8.40 11.55 -17.32
C ALA A 241 -8.16 12.01 -15.89
N THR A 242 -8.94 11.48 -14.94
CA THR A 242 -8.88 11.86 -13.53
C THR A 242 -8.85 10.63 -12.65
N SER A 243 -8.03 10.65 -11.59
CA SER A 243 -7.94 9.57 -10.60
C SER A 243 -8.04 10.15 -9.19
N THR A 244 -8.89 9.58 -8.35
CA THR A 244 -9.04 9.95 -6.93
C THR A 244 -8.23 9.04 -6.00
N ALA A 245 -7.67 7.96 -6.54
CA ALA A 245 -6.82 7.04 -5.84
C ALA A 245 -5.46 7.02 -6.53
N VAL A 246 -4.43 7.43 -5.79
CA VAL A 246 -3.03 7.49 -6.24
C VAL A 246 -2.22 6.73 -5.20
N TYR A 247 -1.42 5.78 -5.65
CA TYR A 247 -0.56 4.97 -4.78
C TYR A 247 0.90 5.17 -5.18
N ASP A 248 1.75 5.47 -4.20
CA ASP A 248 3.20 5.62 -4.38
C ASP A 248 3.88 4.33 -3.96
N LEU A 249 4.19 3.47 -4.92
CA LEU A 249 4.75 2.13 -4.65
C LEU A 249 6.25 2.16 -4.37
N GLU A 250 6.85 3.34 -4.26
CA GLU A 250 8.28 3.51 -4.01
C GLU A 250 8.55 3.72 -2.52
N LYS A 251 9.59 3.05 -2.01
CA LYS A 251 10.01 3.18 -0.60
C LYS A 251 10.63 4.55 -0.29
N THR A 252 11.13 5.26 -1.29
CA THR A 252 11.76 6.57 -1.10
C THR A 252 10.72 7.69 -1.12
N PRO A 253 10.77 8.68 -0.21
CA PRO A 253 9.78 9.76 -0.18
C PRO A 253 9.70 10.52 -1.50
N LEU A 254 8.47 10.77 -1.97
CA LEU A 254 8.21 11.64 -3.11
C LEU A 254 8.80 13.03 -2.87
N SER A 255 9.74 13.43 -3.74
CA SER A 255 10.38 14.74 -3.72
C SER A 255 9.94 15.57 -4.92
N LYS A 256 9.93 16.90 -4.76
CA LYS A 256 9.72 17.83 -5.88
C LYS A 256 11.07 18.06 -6.54
N GLY A 257 11.12 17.98 -7.87
CA GLY A 257 12.31 18.37 -8.63
C GLY A 257 12.67 19.85 -8.39
N ASP A 258 13.98 20.13 -8.40
CA ASP A 258 14.57 21.46 -8.27
C ASP A 258 14.48 22.29 -9.56
#